data_AF-A0A380FHA8-F1
#
_entry.id   AF-A0A380FHA8-F1
#
_cell.length_a   1.000
_cell.length_b   1.000
_cell.length_c   1.000
_cell.angle_alpha   90.00
_cell.angle_beta   90.00
_cell.angle_gamma   90.00
#
_symmetry.space_group_name_H-M   'P 1'
#
loop_
_entity.id
_entity.type
_entity.pdbx_description
1 polymer ?
#
loop_
_entity_poly.entity_id
_entity_poly.type
_entity_poly.pdbx_seq_one_letter_code
_entity_poly.pdbx_strand_id
1 'polypeptide(L)' 'MYKFISGLLKLIIVKLSNSLEVQGRENIPQLHRYVVTCTHESYNEVIMLGMAIHPNQIHYMAKKRVIQE' A
#
# COMPACT_ATOMS: atom_id res chain seq x y z
N MET A 1 12.73 6.37 8.34
CA MET A 1 13.09 5.58 7.14
C MET A 1 11.92 5.37 6.19
N TYR A 2 10.78 4.83 6.62
CA TYR A 2 9.60 4.59 5.75
C TYR A 2 9.06 5.82 5.02
N LYS A 3 9.09 7.02 5.63
CA LYS A 3 8.55 8.25 5.02
C LYS A 3 9.30 8.66 3.74
N PHE A 4 10.62 8.55 3.71
CA PHE A 4 11.45 8.93 2.56
C PHE A 4 11.21 8.00 1.37
N ILE A 5 11.26 6.69 1.63
CA ILE A 5 11.00 5.65 0.61
C ILE A 5 9.56 5.72 0.11
N SER A 6 8.57 5.91 1.00
CA SER A 6 7.17 6.08 0.59
C SER A 6 6.94 7.32 -0.26
N GLY A 7 7.67 8.42 0.00
CA GLY A 7 7.63 9.62 -0.81
C GLY A 7 8.21 9.40 -2.21
N LEU A 8 9.33 8.66 -2.30
CA LEU A 8 9.96 8.29 -3.56
C LEU A 8 9.06 7.35 -4.39
N LEU A 9 8.49 6.31 -3.77
CA LEU A 9 7.52 5.43 -4.44
C LEU A 9 6.27 6.21 -4.89
N LYS A 10 5.78 7.17 -4.08
CA LYS A 10 4.66 8.02 -4.49
C LYS A 10 4.99 8.81 -5.74
N LEU A 11 6.19 9.36 -5.83
CA LEU A 11 6.63 10.09 -7.01
C LEU A 11 6.69 9.17 -8.24
N ILE A 12 7.30 8.00 -8.11
CA ILE A 12 7.52 7.09 -9.24
C ILE A 12 6.20 6.43 -9.70
N ILE A 13 5.45 5.84 -8.77
CA ILE A 13 4.25 5.07 -9.10
C ILE A 13 3.11 6.02 -9.49
N VAL A 14 2.86 7.07 -8.70
CA VAL A 14 1.69 7.93 -8.92
C VAL A 14 1.96 9.01 -9.96
N LYS A 15 3.15 9.63 -10.00
CA LYS A 15 3.41 10.71 -10.97
C LYS A 15 4.05 10.27 -12.28
N LEU A 16 4.94 9.27 -12.27
CA LEU A 16 5.69 8.87 -13.48
C LEU A 16 5.00 7.73 -14.24
N SER A 17 4.45 6.74 -13.55
CA SER A 17 3.87 5.56 -14.20
C SER A 17 2.36 5.61 -14.44
N ASN A 18 1.64 6.54 -13.77
CA ASN A 18 0.18 6.62 -13.76
C ASN A 18 -0.52 5.26 -13.53
N SER A 19 0.18 4.32 -12.90
CA SER A 19 -0.21 2.90 -12.81
C SER A 19 -1.12 2.62 -11.62
N LEU A 20 -1.49 3.66 -10.86
CA LEU A 20 -2.31 3.54 -9.65
C LEU A 20 -3.43 4.59 -9.67
N GLU A 21 -4.64 4.12 -9.92
CA GLU A 21 -5.87 4.88 -9.72
C GLU A 21 -6.47 4.52 -8.36
N VAL A 22 -6.83 5.52 -7.56
CA VAL A 22 -7.42 5.32 -6.23
C VAL A 22 -8.78 5.99 -6.21
N GLN A 23 -9.82 5.19 -6.03
CA GLN A 23 -11.21 5.63 -5.93
C GLN A 23 -11.69 5.51 -4.48
N GLY A 24 -12.64 6.37 -4.07
CA GLY A 24 -13.29 6.26 -2.76
C GLY A 24 -12.40 6.58 -1.55
N ARG A 25 -11.44 7.51 -1.69
CA ARG A 25 -10.50 7.89 -0.61
C ARG A 25 -11.18 8.39 0.66
N GLU A 26 -12.38 8.96 0.53
CA GLU A 26 -13.23 9.43 1.62
C GLU A 26 -13.69 8.31 2.56
N ASN A 27 -13.67 7.06 2.11
CA ASN A 27 -14.07 5.90 2.91
C ASN A 27 -12.96 5.42 3.84
N ILE A 28 -11.75 5.97 3.75
CA ILE A 28 -10.62 5.58 4.59
C ILE A 28 -10.86 6.08 6.03
N PRO A 29 -10.93 5.18 7.04
CA PRO A 29 -11.20 5.58 8.42
C PRO A 29 -10.07 6.44 9.00
N GLN A 30 -10.42 7.61 9.56
CA GLN A 30 -9.45 8.58 10.12
C GLN A 30 -8.67 8.04 11.33
N LEU A 31 -9.21 7.04 12.03
CA LEU A 31 -8.61 6.48 13.24
C LEU A 31 -7.53 5.43 12.95
N HIS A 32 -7.19 5.16 11.68
CA HIS A 32 -6.13 4.25 11.25
C HIS A 32 -6.22 2.82 11.82
N ARG A 33 -7.42 2.42 12.28
CA ARG A 33 -7.70 1.13 12.92
C ARG A 33 -8.70 0.36 12.06
N TYR A 34 -8.19 -0.33 11.05
CA TYR A 34 -8.98 -1.15 10.15
C TYR A 34 -8.10 -2.22 9.51
N VAL A 35 -8.72 -3.30 9.05
CA VAL A 35 -8.07 -4.33 8.24
C VAL A 35 -8.41 -4.05 6.79
N VAL A 36 -7.39 -4.07 5.93
CA VAL A 36 -7.58 -3.93 4.49
C VAL A 36 -7.49 -5.30 3.85
N THR A 37 -8.42 -5.60 2.97
CA THR A 37 -8.49 -6.86 2.23
C THR A 37 -8.44 -6.56 0.74
N CYS A 38 -7.75 -7.40 -0.04
CA CYS A 38 -7.71 -7.33 -1.49
C CYS A 38 -7.90 -8.73 -2.09
N THR A 39 -8.33 -8.80 -3.35
CA THR A 39 -8.20 -10.00 -4.17
C THR A 39 -6.71 -10.22 -4.46
N HIS A 40 -6.18 -11.41 -4.18
CA HIS A 40 -4.73 -11.66 -4.25
C HIS A 40 -4.34 -12.36 -5.55
N GLU A 41 -3.73 -11.64 -6.49
CA GLU A 41 -3.14 -12.16 -7.73
C GLU A 41 -1.61 -12.14 -7.71
N SER A 42 -0.97 -11.21 -6.97
CA SER A 42 0.49 -11.09 -6.96
C SER A 42 1.07 -10.29 -5.78
N TYR A 43 2.36 -10.46 -5.50
CA TYR A 43 3.04 -9.72 -4.43
C TYR A 43 3.03 -8.18 -4.58
N ASN A 44 2.90 -7.68 -5.81
CA ASN A 44 2.90 -6.24 -6.09
C ASN A 44 1.68 -5.52 -5.47
N GLU A 45 0.59 -6.25 -5.23
CA GLU A 45 -0.64 -5.71 -4.66
C GLU A 45 -0.42 -5.14 -3.27
N VAL A 46 0.46 -5.75 -2.46
CA VAL A 46 0.80 -5.25 -1.12
C VAL A 46 1.40 -3.84 -1.20
N ILE A 47 2.24 -3.59 -2.21
CA ILE A 47 2.86 -2.29 -2.43
C ILE A 47 1.81 -1.29 -2.95
N MET A 48 0.98 -1.70 -3.91
CA MET A 48 -0.07 -0.82 -4.47
C MET A 48 -1.12 -0.44 -3.42
N LEU A 49 -1.53 -1.39 -2.58
CA LEU A 49 -2.41 -1.14 -1.43
C LEU A 49 -1.73 -0.21 -0.42
N GLY A 50 -0.44 -0.45 -0.18
CA GLY A 50 0.55 0.47 0.40
C GLY A 50 0.35 1.92 0.04
N MET A 51 0.45 2.15 -1.26
CA MET A 51 0.43 3.47 -1.86
C MET A 51 -0.97 4.08 -1.91
N ALA A 52 -2.01 3.25 -2.04
CA ALA A 52 -3.40 3.69 -2.14
C ALA A 52 -3.88 4.39 -0.85
N ILE A 53 -3.44 3.91 0.31
CA ILE A 53 -3.83 4.45 1.63
C ILE A 53 -2.77 5.34 2.27
N HIS A 54 -1.71 5.70 1.55
CA HIS A 54 -0.70 6.63 2.05
C HIS A 54 -1.34 7.94 2.53
N PRO A 55 -1.02 8.47 3.73
CA PRO A 55 0.17 8.19 4.55
C PRO A 55 0.01 7.09 5.62
N ASN A 56 -1.08 6.32 5.59
CA ASN A 56 -1.36 5.31 6.61
C ASN A 56 -0.30 4.20 6.56
N GLN A 57 0.24 3.83 7.73
CA GLN A 57 1.20 2.72 7.84
C GLN A 57 0.45 1.39 7.76
N ILE A 58 1.04 0.41 7.06
CA ILE A 58 0.47 -0.94 6.93
C ILE A 58 1.35 -1.93 7.64
N HIS A 59 0.70 -2.80 8.40
CA HIS A 59 1.30 -4.01 8.92
C HIS A 59 0.78 -5.18 8.08
N TYR A 60 1.66 -5.73 7.25
CA TYR A 60 1.30 -6.83 6.35
C TYR A 60 1.39 -8.17 7.08
N MET A 61 0.32 -8.96 6.98
CA MET A 61 0.29 -10.33 7.49
C MET A 61 0.71 -11.29 6.37
N ALA A 62 1.87 -11.92 6.52
CA ALA A 62 2.35 -12.94 5.58
C ALA A 62 2.70 -14.24 6.30
N LYS A 63 2.62 -15.37 5.59
CA LYS A 63 3.13 -16.65 6.10
C LYS A 63 4.65 -16.58 6.23
N LYS A 64 5.19 -17.20 7.29
CA LYS A 64 6.63 -17.23 7.59
C LYS A 64 7.51 -17.61 6.39
N ARG A 65 7.08 -18.57 5.56
CA ARG A 65 7.83 -19.00 4.37
C ARG A 65 8.08 -17.86 3.37
N VAL A 66 7.11 -16.98 3.16
CA VAL A 66 7.20 -15.88 2.18
C VAL A 66 8.19 -14.79 2.61
N ILE A 67 8.47 -14.68 3.91
CA ILE A 67 9.38 -13.67 4.47
C ILE A 67 10.81 -14.23 4.59
N GLN A 68 10.96 -15.56 4.60
CA GLN A 68 12.22 -16.26 4.87
C GLN A 68 12.84 -16.93 3.63
N GLU A 69 12.11 -17.01 2.52
CA GLU A 69 12.67 -17.23 1.18
C GLU A 69 13.25 -15.93 0.63
#